data_AF-A0A1J3EP32-F1
#
_entry.id   AF-A0A1J3EP32-F1
#
_cell.length_a   1.000
_cell.length_b   1.000
_cell.length_c   1.000
_cell.angle_alpha   90.00
_cell.angle_beta   90.00
_cell.angle_gamma   90.00
#
_symmetry.space_group_name_H-M   'P 1'
#
loop_
_entity.id
_entity.type
_entity.pdbx_description
1 polymer ?
#
loop_
_entity_poly.entity_id
_entity_poly.type
_entity_poly.pdbx_seq_one_letter_code
_entity_poly.pdbx_strand_id
1 'polypeptide(L)'
;PSPALNESKSSTIATPLPSHISVSEFDASSDQKTGSQALSAAHTLFTISPKLLLETDESGYGGGPCSAGASAVLDFMAEICADLMTEQIKAVQTLESILEMIPLYVDPECVIVFQGLCLSRVMNYLERRLVRDDEEDDKKLDKRKWSTNLDAFCWMIVDRVYMGAFPQPTGVLRTLEFLLSILQLANKDGRVEEVTSSGKGLLSIGRATRQLDAYVHSILKNTNRAILYCF
;
A
#
# COMPACT_ATOMS: atom_id res chain seq x y z
N PRO A 1 -32.32 -66.58 -10.96
CA PRO A 1 -31.44 -67.53 -11.68
C PRO A 1 -30.91 -66.93 -12.99
N SER A 2 -29.61 -66.62 -13.02
CA SER A 2 -28.78 -66.49 -14.24
C SER A 2 -28.68 -67.87 -14.96
N PRO A 3 -28.12 -68.04 -16.19
CA PRO A 3 -27.07 -67.21 -16.81
C PRO A 3 -27.09 -67.01 -18.37
N ALA A 4 -26.15 -66.15 -18.81
CA ALA A 4 -25.29 -66.16 -20.02
C ALA A 4 -25.72 -66.81 -21.37
N LEU A 5 -25.49 -66.10 -22.48
CA LEU A 5 -24.36 -66.26 -23.43
C LEU A 5 -24.38 -65.06 -24.43
N ASN A 6 -23.30 -64.28 -24.57
CA ASN A 6 -22.25 -64.36 -25.61
C ASN A 6 -22.71 -64.31 -27.08
N GLU A 7 -22.21 -63.33 -27.84
CA GLU A 7 -21.32 -63.60 -29.00
C GLU A 7 -20.62 -62.36 -29.61
N SER A 8 -19.38 -62.56 -30.07
CA SER A 8 -18.74 -62.01 -31.31
C SER A 8 -18.67 -60.48 -31.56
N LYS A 9 -17.55 -59.87 -31.99
CA LYS A 9 -16.22 -60.36 -32.45
C LYS A 9 -15.18 -59.21 -32.55
N SER A 10 -13.88 -59.52 -32.29
CA SER A 10 -12.62 -59.08 -32.97
C SER A 10 -12.59 -57.78 -33.81
N SER A 11 -11.53 -56.96 -33.93
CA SER A 11 -10.06 -57.09 -33.71
C SER A 11 -9.40 -55.71 -34.01
N THR A 12 -8.10 -55.37 -33.87
CA THR A 12 -6.86 -56.03 -33.40
C THR A 12 -5.79 -54.95 -33.03
N ILE A 13 -4.83 -55.33 -32.18
CA ILE A 13 -3.46 -54.79 -31.91
C ILE A 13 -2.91 -53.65 -32.80
N ALA A 14 -2.40 -52.57 -32.19
CA ALA A 14 -1.03 -52.05 -32.40
C ALA A 14 -0.68 -50.86 -31.47
N THR A 15 0.38 -51.00 -30.66
CA THR A 15 1.13 -49.87 -30.07
C THR A 15 2.14 -49.33 -31.08
N PRO A 16 2.36 -48.00 -31.14
CA PRO A 16 3.64 -47.47 -31.62
C PRO A 16 4.44 -46.71 -30.55
N LEU A 17 5.75 -46.90 -30.65
CA LEU A 17 6.85 -46.32 -29.89
C LEU A 17 6.99 -44.79 -30.10
N PRO A 18 7.50 -44.00 -29.14
CA PRO A 18 7.87 -42.60 -29.38
C PRO A 18 9.13 -42.50 -30.25
N SER A 19 9.08 -41.66 -31.29
CA SER A 19 10.22 -41.38 -32.18
C SER A 19 10.90 -40.06 -31.82
N HIS A 20 12.17 -40.13 -31.40
CA HIS A 20 13.07 -38.97 -31.36
C HIS A 20 13.72 -38.77 -32.73
N ILE A 21 13.85 -37.51 -33.17
CA ILE A 21 14.90 -37.07 -34.09
C ILE A 21 15.62 -35.89 -33.42
N SER A 22 16.94 -35.87 -33.55
CA SER A 22 17.89 -34.99 -32.84
C SER A 22 18.62 -34.05 -33.83
N VAL A 23 19.71 -33.43 -33.37
CA VAL A 23 20.62 -32.47 -34.04
C VAL A 23 20.13 -31.01 -33.98
N SER A 24 20.90 -30.00 -33.56
CA SER A 24 22.05 -29.86 -32.63
C SER A 24 22.21 -28.34 -32.31
N GLU A 25 23.16 -27.78 -31.53
CA GLU A 25 24.33 -28.27 -30.76
C GLU A 25 24.69 -27.17 -29.73
N PHE A 26 24.96 -27.48 -28.45
CA PHE A 26 25.93 -26.74 -27.60
C PHE A 26 26.19 -27.49 -26.28
N ASP A 27 27.47 -27.72 -25.97
CA ASP A 27 27.93 -28.62 -24.91
C ASP A 27 28.49 -27.82 -23.70
N ALA A 28 28.05 -28.16 -22.48
CA ALA A 28 28.56 -27.59 -21.24
C ALA A 28 28.21 -28.42 -19.97
N SER A 29 28.84 -29.59 -19.84
CA SER A 29 29.43 -30.10 -18.58
C SER A 29 28.54 -30.52 -17.38
N SER A 30 28.80 -31.77 -16.95
CA SER A 30 28.78 -32.28 -15.55
C SER A 30 27.47 -32.79 -14.93
N ASP A 31 27.24 -34.10 -15.06
CA ASP A 31 26.36 -34.90 -14.21
C ASP A 31 26.72 -34.80 -12.71
N GLN A 32 25.77 -34.42 -11.85
CA GLN A 32 25.66 -34.91 -10.47
C GLN A 32 24.19 -35.12 -10.03
N LYS A 33 23.67 -36.32 -10.35
CA LYS A 33 22.70 -37.08 -9.54
C LYS A 33 21.41 -36.37 -9.11
N THR A 34 20.53 -36.07 -10.06
CA THR A 34 19.12 -35.72 -9.82
C THR A 34 18.31 -36.91 -9.30
N GLY A 35 18.33 -37.09 -7.98
CA GLY A 35 17.55 -38.07 -7.23
C GLY A 35 16.43 -37.44 -6.40
N SER A 36 15.65 -36.51 -6.97
CA SER A 36 14.45 -35.95 -6.34
C SER A 36 13.22 -36.26 -7.19
N GLN A 37 12.26 -36.93 -6.56
CA GLN A 37 10.96 -37.26 -7.16
C GLN A 37 10.25 -35.98 -7.59
N ALA A 38 9.46 -36.07 -8.66
CA ALA A 38 8.58 -34.98 -9.11
C ALA A 38 7.59 -34.61 -7.98
N LEU A 39 7.93 -33.58 -7.21
CA LEU A 39 7.00 -32.98 -6.25
C LEU A 39 5.96 -32.21 -7.06
N SER A 40 4.76 -32.80 -7.08
CA SER A 40 3.55 -32.25 -7.69
C SER A 40 3.39 -30.75 -7.40
N ALA A 41 3.16 -29.96 -8.44
CA ALA A 41 2.89 -28.52 -8.35
C ALA A 41 1.46 -28.24 -7.82
N ALA A 42 1.11 -28.85 -6.68
CA ALA A 42 -0.18 -28.76 -6.03
C ALA A 42 -0.02 -28.11 -4.64
N HIS A 43 -0.35 -26.82 -4.56
CA HIS A 43 -0.53 -26.06 -3.33
C HIS A 43 0.58 -26.16 -2.27
N THR A 44 1.80 -25.73 -2.60
CA THR A 44 2.67 -25.14 -1.58
C THR A 44 2.06 -23.82 -1.13
N LEU A 45 1.28 -23.84 -0.03
CA LEU A 45 0.86 -22.63 0.66
C LEU A 45 2.10 -21.91 1.18
N PHE A 46 2.50 -20.84 0.48
CA PHE A 46 3.65 -20.04 0.86
C PHE A 46 3.27 -19.17 2.06
N THR A 47 3.86 -19.44 3.22
CA THR A 47 3.63 -18.65 4.42
C THR A 47 4.24 -17.25 4.24
N ILE A 48 3.37 -16.27 3.97
CA ILE A 48 3.74 -14.86 3.98
C ILE A 48 4.11 -14.47 5.41
N SER A 49 5.22 -13.74 5.59
CA SER A 49 5.63 -13.20 6.88
C SER A 49 5.82 -11.69 6.79
N PRO A 50 5.66 -10.92 7.89
CA PRO A 50 5.81 -9.47 7.84
C PRO A 50 7.22 -9.04 7.42
N LYS A 51 8.25 -9.81 7.79
CA LYS A 51 9.65 -9.55 7.38
C LYS A 51 9.82 -9.66 5.87
N LEU A 52 9.28 -10.70 5.25
CA LEU A 52 9.37 -10.90 3.80
C LEU A 52 8.63 -9.80 3.02
N LEU A 53 7.53 -9.27 3.55
CA LEU A 53 6.86 -8.10 2.97
C LEU A 53 7.76 -6.85 3.01
N LEU A 54 8.42 -6.58 4.13
CA LEU A 54 9.34 -5.45 4.29
C LEU A 54 10.58 -5.60 3.39
N GLU A 55 11.22 -6.78 3.37
CA GLU A 55 12.37 -7.07 2.51
C GLU A 55 12.02 -6.91 1.01
N THR A 56 10.80 -7.30 0.61
CA THR A 56 10.31 -7.09 -0.75
C THR A 56 10.14 -5.59 -1.05
N ASP A 57 9.53 -4.83 -0.14
CA ASP A 57 9.33 -3.38 -0.28
C ASP A 57 10.65 -2.61 -0.35
N GLU A 58 11.62 -2.94 0.52
CA GLU A 58 12.97 -2.39 0.54
C GLU A 58 13.73 -2.69 -0.75
N SER A 59 13.55 -3.90 -1.32
CA SER A 59 14.15 -4.25 -2.61
C SER A 59 13.48 -3.52 -3.77
N GLY A 60 12.20 -3.15 -3.64
CA GLY A 60 11.41 -2.38 -4.60
C GLY A 60 11.58 -2.86 -6.04
N TYR A 61 11.93 -1.93 -6.93
CA TYR A 61 12.25 -2.18 -8.34
C TYR A 61 13.58 -2.92 -8.57
N GLY A 62 14.45 -3.01 -7.56
CA GLY A 62 15.72 -3.74 -7.61
C GLY A 62 15.59 -5.24 -7.30
N GLY A 63 14.51 -5.68 -6.66
CA GLY A 63 14.27 -7.09 -6.26
C GLY A 63 13.93 -8.06 -7.42
N GLY A 64 14.28 -7.72 -8.66
CA GLY A 64 13.92 -8.50 -9.85
C GLY A 64 12.48 -8.27 -10.33
N PRO A 65 12.06 -8.97 -11.41
CA PRO A 65 10.86 -8.62 -12.17
C PRO A 65 9.55 -8.75 -11.37
N CYS A 66 9.46 -9.73 -10.45
CA CYS A 66 8.27 -9.90 -9.61
C CYS A 66 8.15 -8.79 -8.56
N SER A 67 9.24 -8.38 -7.92
CA SER A 67 9.24 -7.28 -6.93
C SER A 67 8.99 -5.93 -7.60
N ALA A 68 9.60 -5.69 -8.77
CA ALA A 68 9.33 -4.51 -9.57
C ALA A 68 7.86 -4.44 -10.03
N GLY A 69 7.27 -5.56 -10.47
CA GLY A 69 5.86 -5.65 -10.81
C GLY A 69 4.93 -5.37 -9.62
N ALA A 70 5.22 -5.95 -8.45
CA ALA A 70 4.47 -5.68 -7.22
C ALA A 70 4.56 -4.21 -6.80
N SER A 71 5.77 -3.63 -6.86
CA SER A 71 6.01 -2.21 -6.57
C SER A 71 5.20 -1.30 -7.49
N ALA A 72 5.23 -1.56 -8.81
CA ALA A 72 4.47 -0.80 -9.80
C ALA A 72 2.95 -0.87 -9.59
N VAL A 73 2.41 -2.03 -9.18
CA VAL A 73 0.98 -2.17 -8.85
C VAL A 73 0.63 -1.35 -7.60
N LEU A 74 1.45 -1.38 -6.56
CA LEU A 74 1.22 -0.61 -5.33
C LEU A 74 1.36 0.90 -5.55
N ASP A 75 2.31 1.31 -6.38
CA ASP A 75 2.51 2.70 -6.78
C ASP A 75 1.32 3.22 -7.61
N PHE A 76 0.84 2.42 -8.58
CA PHE A 76 -0.37 2.73 -9.37
C PHE A 76 -1.64 2.81 -8.50
N MET A 77 -1.81 1.89 -7.54
CA MET A 77 -2.91 1.95 -6.57
C MET A 77 -2.83 3.22 -5.72
N ALA A 78 -1.63 3.60 -5.29
CA ALA A 78 -1.41 4.81 -4.49
C ALA A 78 -1.69 6.10 -5.28
N GLU A 79 -1.29 6.15 -6.55
CA GLU A 79 -1.59 7.25 -7.47
C GLU A 79 -3.10 7.42 -7.67
N ILE A 80 -3.83 6.33 -7.96
CA ILE A 80 -5.31 6.36 -8.03
C ILE A 80 -5.91 6.86 -6.72
N CYS A 81 -5.41 6.42 -5.57
CA CYS A 81 -5.93 6.85 -4.27
C CYS A 81 -5.66 8.35 -4.01
N ALA A 82 -4.49 8.88 -4.37
CA ALA A 82 -4.19 10.31 -4.29
C ALA A 82 -5.09 11.16 -5.22
N ASP A 83 -5.38 10.66 -6.42
CA ASP A 83 -6.29 11.32 -7.37
C ASP A 83 -7.74 11.30 -6.85
N LEU A 84 -8.23 10.17 -6.32
CA LEU A 84 -9.52 10.10 -5.63
C LEU A 84 -9.59 11.07 -4.46
N MET A 85 -8.54 11.14 -3.63
CA MET A 85 -8.46 12.03 -2.48
C MET A 85 -8.47 13.51 -2.83
N THR A 86 -8.03 13.88 -4.03
CA THR A 86 -8.00 15.28 -4.49
C THR A 86 -9.24 15.67 -5.31
N GLU A 87 -9.85 14.74 -6.05
CA GLU A 87 -10.96 15.03 -6.96
C GLU A 87 -12.37 14.63 -6.47
N GLN A 88 -12.49 13.66 -5.55
CA GLN A 88 -13.76 13.11 -5.07
C GLN A 88 -14.09 13.53 -3.62
N ILE A 89 -15.34 13.31 -3.19
CA ILE A 89 -15.79 13.53 -1.81
C ILE A 89 -15.93 12.17 -1.13
N LYS A 90 -15.46 12.03 0.13
CA LYS A 90 -15.42 10.77 0.90
C LYS A 90 -14.46 9.71 0.34
N ALA A 91 -13.37 10.14 -0.30
CA ALA A 91 -12.39 9.22 -0.86
C ALA A 91 -11.75 8.28 0.17
N VAL A 92 -11.68 8.72 1.44
CA VAL A 92 -11.13 7.91 2.55
C VAL A 92 -11.94 6.64 2.80
N GLN A 93 -13.27 6.66 2.67
CA GLN A 93 -14.08 5.43 2.76
C GLN A 93 -13.76 4.43 1.64
N THR A 94 -13.44 4.91 0.44
CA THR A 94 -13.00 4.05 -0.67
C THR A 94 -11.63 3.44 -0.37
N LEU A 95 -10.69 4.23 0.16
CA LEU A 95 -9.37 3.75 0.56
C LEU A 95 -9.45 2.74 1.73
N GLU A 96 -10.26 3.02 2.74
CA GLU A 96 -10.57 2.11 3.85
C GLU A 96 -11.14 0.78 3.31
N SER A 97 -12.13 0.83 2.42
CA SER A 97 -12.69 -0.37 1.78
C SER A 97 -11.65 -1.15 0.96
N ILE A 98 -10.72 -0.48 0.28
CA ILE A 98 -9.61 -1.14 -0.44
C ILE A 98 -8.66 -1.84 0.55
N LEU A 99 -8.32 -1.20 1.67
CA LEU A 99 -7.44 -1.77 2.70
C LEU A 99 -8.10 -2.93 3.47
N GLU A 100 -9.44 -2.99 3.50
CA GLU A 100 -10.23 -4.07 4.10
C GLU A 100 -10.49 -5.27 3.18
N MET A 101 -10.15 -5.19 1.87
CA MET A 101 -10.22 -6.34 0.95
C MET A 101 -9.08 -7.34 1.21
N ILE A 102 -9.20 -8.07 2.32
CA ILE A 102 -8.18 -8.97 2.86
C ILE A 102 -8.41 -10.41 2.37
N PRO A 103 -7.39 -11.12 1.85
CA PRO A 103 -7.52 -12.52 1.49
C PRO A 103 -7.64 -13.42 2.74
N LEU A 104 -8.59 -14.35 2.73
CA LEU A 104 -8.97 -15.21 3.88
C LEU A 104 -7.85 -16.11 4.46
N TYR A 105 -6.70 -16.20 3.80
CA TYR A 105 -5.60 -17.11 4.14
C TYR A 105 -4.30 -16.38 4.52
N VAL A 106 -4.36 -15.05 4.74
CA VAL A 106 -3.21 -14.24 5.14
C VAL A 106 -3.28 -13.95 6.63
N ASP A 107 -2.12 -14.04 7.29
CA ASP A 107 -1.98 -13.74 8.71
C ASP A 107 -2.29 -12.26 9.02
N PRO A 108 -3.03 -11.93 10.11
CA PRO A 108 -3.43 -10.57 10.42
C PRO A 108 -2.27 -9.60 10.67
N GLU A 109 -1.09 -10.05 11.14
CA GLU A 109 0.07 -9.17 11.29
C GLU A 109 0.61 -8.77 9.90
N CYS A 110 0.65 -9.72 8.95
CA CYS A 110 1.01 -9.44 7.56
C CYS A 110 0.06 -8.43 6.90
N VAL A 111 -1.24 -8.53 7.20
CA VAL A 111 -2.26 -7.58 6.71
C VAL A 111 -2.01 -6.17 7.25
N ILE A 112 -1.78 -6.03 8.56
CA ILE A 112 -1.54 -4.73 9.19
C ILE A 112 -0.28 -4.07 8.62
N VAL A 113 0.81 -4.82 8.43
CA VAL A 113 2.04 -4.31 7.81
C VAL A 113 1.82 -3.94 6.33
N PHE A 114 1.09 -4.76 5.56
CA PHE A 114 0.75 -4.44 4.17
C PHE A 114 -0.09 -3.15 4.05
N GLN A 115 -1.05 -2.93 4.95
CA GLN A 115 -1.80 -1.68 5.01
C GLN A 115 -0.88 -0.47 5.25
N GLY A 116 0.14 -0.60 6.10
CA GLY A 116 1.18 0.41 6.30
C GLY A 116 1.99 0.71 5.02
N LEU A 117 2.38 -0.31 4.27
CA LEU A 117 3.07 -0.15 2.98
C LEU A 117 2.23 0.59 1.94
N CYS A 118 0.93 0.28 1.87
CA CYS A 118 -0.02 1.00 1.00
C CYS A 118 -0.18 2.46 1.44
N LEU A 119 -0.47 2.71 2.72
CA LEU A 119 -0.64 4.06 3.27
C LEU A 119 0.62 4.92 3.11
N SER A 120 1.81 4.32 3.26
CA SER A 120 3.09 4.99 3.03
C SER A 120 3.23 5.53 1.60
N ARG A 121 2.74 4.79 0.59
CA ARG A 121 2.75 5.26 -0.79
C ARG A 121 1.70 6.33 -1.02
N VAL A 122 0.47 6.13 -0.51
CA VAL A 122 -0.61 7.12 -0.63
C VAL A 122 -0.21 8.47 -0.04
N MET A 123 0.43 8.50 1.13
CA MET A 123 0.97 9.74 1.73
C MET A 123 1.92 10.47 0.78
N ASN A 124 2.92 9.75 0.24
CA ASN A 124 3.95 10.30 -0.65
C ASN A 124 3.35 10.84 -1.97
N TYR A 125 2.42 10.11 -2.60
CA TYR A 125 1.74 10.56 -3.82
C TYR A 125 0.82 11.76 -3.56
N LEU A 126 0.07 11.75 -2.46
CA LEU A 126 -0.82 12.84 -2.07
C LEU A 126 -0.04 14.11 -1.72
N GLU A 127 1.06 14.00 -0.97
CA GLU A 127 1.93 15.11 -0.62
C GLU A 127 2.49 15.79 -1.86
N ARG A 128 3.11 15.02 -2.76
CA ARG A 128 3.63 15.54 -4.04
C ARG A 128 2.54 16.26 -4.85
N ARG A 129 1.32 15.75 -4.86
CA ARG A 129 0.21 16.34 -5.61
C ARG A 129 -0.30 17.64 -4.96
N LEU A 130 -0.37 17.71 -3.63
CA LEU A 130 -0.77 18.91 -2.89
C LEU A 130 0.30 20.01 -2.89
N VAL A 131 1.59 19.64 -2.82
CA VAL A 131 2.70 20.60 -2.95
C VAL A 131 2.76 21.15 -4.38
N ARG A 132 2.61 20.29 -5.40
CA ARG A 132 2.61 20.73 -6.80
C ARG A 132 1.40 21.62 -7.14
N ASP A 133 0.21 21.36 -6.58
CA ASP A 133 -0.98 22.22 -6.75
C ASP A 133 -0.80 23.64 -6.18
N ASP A 134 0.11 23.81 -5.22
CA ASP A 134 0.46 25.12 -4.65
C ASP A 134 1.60 25.82 -5.41
N GLU A 135 2.43 25.06 -6.14
CA GLU A 135 3.51 25.57 -7.00
C GLU A 135 3.06 25.86 -8.44
N GLU A 136 2.11 25.09 -8.99
CA GLU A 136 1.63 25.17 -10.38
C GLU A 136 0.24 25.84 -10.46
N ASP A 137 0.16 27.02 -11.07
CA ASP A 137 -1.04 27.88 -11.09
C ASP A 137 -2.13 27.43 -12.11
N ASP A 138 -1.92 26.32 -12.83
CA ASP A 138 -2.72 25.89 -14.00
C ASP A 138 -4.15 25.42 -13.67
N LYS A 139 -4.30 24.41 -12.79
CA LYS A 139 -5.58 23.76 -12.49
C LYS A 139 -5.70 23.43 -11.00
N LYS A 140 -5.98 24.46 -10.21
CA LYS A 140 -6.12 24.35 -8.75
C LYS A 140 -7.13 23.29 -8.31
N LEU A 141 -6.72 22.42 -7.39
CA LEU A 141 -7.58 21.42 -6.79
C LEU A 141 -8.67 22.08 -5.92
N ASP A 142 -9.84 21.44 -5.84
CA ASP A 142 -10.93 21.95 -5.01
C ASP A 142 -10.59 21.76 -3.52
N LYS A 143 -10.14 22.86 -2.89
CA LYS A 143 -9.77 22.89 -1.47
C LYS A 143 -10.84 22.28 -0.56
N ARG A 144 -12.13 22.39 -0.87
CA ARG A 144 -13.19 21.80 -0.01
C ARG A 144 -13.17 20.27 -0.03
N LYS A 145 -12.84 19.66 -1.17
CA LYS A 145 -12.78 18.21 -1.32
C LYS A 145 -11.54 17.65 -0.62
N TRP A 146 -10.36 18.13 -1.02
CA TRP A 146 -9.12 17.56 -0.51
C TRP A 146 -8.94 17.81 0.98
N SER A 147 -9.32 18.99 1.52
CA SER A 147 -9.20 19.25 2.96
C SER A 147 -10.12 18.37 3.82
N THR A 148 -11.32 18.05 3.34
CA THR A 148 -12.25 17.14 4.04
C THR A 148 -11.75 15.70 4.01
N ASN A 149 -11.20 15.24 2.87
CA ASN A 149 -10.60 13.91 2.78
C ASN A 149 -9.31 13.83 3.62
N LEU A 150 -8.51 14.88 3.63
CA LEU A 150 -7.25 14.97 4.38
C LEU A 150 -7.46 14.89 5.90
N ASP A 151 -8.49 15.57 6.43
CA ASP A 151 -8.90 15.45 7.85
C ASP A 151 -9.14 13.98 8.25
N ALA A 152 -10.02 13.29 7.51
CA ALA A 152 -10.32 11.88 7.74
C ALA A 152 -9.11 10.95 7.50
N PHE A 153 -8.25 11.27 6.54
CA PHE A 153 -7.04 10.52 6.23
C PHE A 153 -5.99 10.62 7.34
N CYS A 154 -5.76 11.81 7.90
CA CYS A 154 -4.86 12.01 9.03
C CYS A 154 -5.31 11.25 10.27
N TRP A 155 -6.62 11.15 10.53
CA TRP A 155 -7.17 10.24 11.54
C TRP A 155 -6.85 8.78 11.23
N MET A 156 -7.20 8.31 10.03
CA MET A 156 -6.99 6.91 9.65
C MET A 156 -5.51 6.50 9.73
N ILE A 157 -4.57 7.32 9.25
CA ILE A 157 -3.15 6.98 9.31
C ILE A 157 -2.69 6.87 10.76
N VAL A 158 -3.01 7.84 11.62
CA VAL A 158 -2.56 7.83 13.03
C VAL A 158 -3.15 6.66 13.81
N ASP A 159 -4.40 6.29 13.52
CA ASP A 159 -5.00 5.08 14.09
C ASP A 159 -4.32 3.80 13.58
N ARG A 160 -3.86 3.75 12.31
CA ARG A 160 -3.08 2.62 11.76
C ARG A 160 -1.64 2.58 12.29
N VAL A 161 -1.01 3.73 12.56
CA VAL A 161 0.26 3.82 13.31
C VAL A 161 0.09 3.21 14.70
N TYR A 162 -0.96 3.59 15.43
CA TYR A 162 -1.26 3.04 16.75
C TYR A 162 -1.52 1.52 16.73
N MET A 163 -2.16 1.01 15.66
CA MET A 163 -2.36 -0.44 15.45
C MET A 163 -1.10 -1.20 14.99
N GLY A 164 0.06 -0.54 14.85
CA GLY A 164 1.32 -1.20 14.50
C GLY A 164 1.54 -1.43 13.00
N ALA A 165 0.84 -0.71 12.11
CA ALA A 165 1.02 -0.84 10.66
C ALA A 165 2.44 -0.49 10.16
N PHE A 166 3.22 0.24 10.96
CA PHE A 166 4.60 0.61 10.67
C PHE A 166 5.56 -0.07 11.67
N PRO A 167 6.01 -1.31 11.40
CA PRO A 167 6.88 -2.07 12.30
C PRO A 167 8.32 -1.52 12.36
N GLN A 168 8.70 -0.68 11.39
CA GLN A 168 9.97 0.05 11.39
C GLN A 168 9.75 1.52 11.79
N PRO A 169 10.68 2.14 12.55
CA PRO A 169 10.57 3.54 12.97
C PRO A 169 10.61 4.51 11.77
N THR A 170 11.21 4.11 10.65
CA THR A 170 11.22 4.85 9.37
C THR A 170 9.81 5.14 8.84
N GLY A 171 8.86 4.21 8.96
CA GLY A 171 7.48 4.41 8.54
C GLY A 171 6.69 5.38 9.44
N VAL A 172 6.99 5.35 10.74
CA VAL A 172 6.44 6.30 11.73
C VAL A 172 6.96 7.71 11.47
N LEU A 173 8.28 7.86 11.25
CA LEU A 173 8.90 9.13 10.92
C LEU A 173 8.33 9.71 9.61
N ARG A 174 8.20 8.89 8.55
CA ARG A 174 7.57 9.29 7.28
C ARG A 174 6.12 9.78 7.46
N THR A 175 5.37 9.20 8.40
CA THR A 175 4.03 9.69 8.76
C THR A 175 4.08 11.08 9.39
N LEU A 176 5.04 11.33 10.28
CA LEU A 176 5.21 12.64 10.91
C LEU A 176 5.72 13.69 9.92
N GLU A 177 6.65 13.31 9.03
CA GLU A 177 7.11 14.14 7.91
C GLU A 177 5.94 14.58 7.03
N PHE A 178 5.07 13.65 6.62
CA PHE A 178 3.84 13.95 5.88
C PHE A 178 2.94 14.95 6.64
N LEU A 179 2.62 14.68 7.92
CA LEU A 179 1.75 15.57 8.71
C LEU A 179 2.36 16.98 8.88
N LEU A 180 3.68 17.08 9.04
CA LEU A 180 4.39 18.36 9.15
C LEU A 180 4.48 19.10 7.82
N SER A 181 4.72 18.40 6.71
CA SER A 181 4.75 18.95 5.35
C SER A 181 3.40 19.58 4.98
N ILE A 182 2.30 18.88 5.26
CA ILE A 182 0.95 19.40 5.03
C ILE A 182 0.60 20.57 5.99
N LEU A 183 1.12 20.59 7.22
CA LEU A 183 1.02 21.77 8.10
C LEU A 183 1.80 22.97 7.57
N GLN A 184 2.99 22.76 6.99
CA GLN A 184 3.79 23.82 6.37
C GLN A 184 3.07 24.40 5.14
N LEU A 185 2.49 23.54 4.30
CA LEU A 185 1.64 23.93 3.17
C LEU A 185 0.46 24.81 3.65
N ALA A 186 -0.24 24.40 4.70
CA ALA A 186 -1.32 25.18 5.30
C ALA A 186 -0.86 26.49 5.98
N ASN A 187 0.43 26.61 6.33
CA ASN A 187 1.01 27.78 6.99
C ASN A 187 1.70 28.77 6.03
N LYS A 188 1.73 28.53 4.71
CA LYS A 188 2.34 29.47 3.74
C LYS A 188 1.74 30.90 3.77
N ASP A 189 0.49 31.04 4.23
CA ASP A 189 -0.17 32.35 4.47
C ASP A 189 0.16 32.98 5.86
N GLY A 190 1.01 32.37 6.69
CA GLY A 190 1.32 32.80 8.06
C GLY A 190 0.22 32.53 9.11
N ARG A 191 -0.89 31.91 8.72
CA ARG A 191 -2.13 31.79 9.53
C ARG A 191 -2.04 30.84 10.73
N VAL A 192 -1.02 29.98 10.82
CA VAL A 192 -0.90 29.00 11.93
C VAL A 192 -0.01 29.56 13.06
N GLU A 193 1.04 30.33 12.72
CA GLU A 193 1.95 30.96 13.70
C GLU A 193 1.31 32.12 14.49
N GLU A 194 0.36 32.85 13.90
CA GLU A 194 -0.40 33.88 14.61
C GLU A 194 -1.25 33.30 15.77
N VAL A 195 -1.58 32.01 15.73
CA VAL A 195 -2.41 31.34 16.76
C VAL A 195 -1.56 30.71 17.85
N THR A 196 -0.38 30.18 17.54
CA THR A 196 0.51 29.51 18.51
C THR A 196 1.43 30.46 19.27
N SER A 197 1.63 31.69 18.80
CA SER A 197 2.43 32.72 19.49
C SER A 197 1.75 33.36 20.71
N SER A 198 0.46 33.10 20.97
CA SER A 198 -0.27 33.62 22.13
C SER A 198 -0.01 32.87 23.45
N GLY A 199 1.28 32.71 23.79
CA GLY A 199 1.72 32.22 25.09
C GLY A 199 1.70 33.29 26.20
N LYS A 200 1.22 34.50 25.92
CA LYS A 200 1.17 35.64 26.86
C LYS A 200 -0.05 36.53 26.60
N GLY A 201 -0.94 36.64 27.58
CA GLY A 201 -1.95 37.71 27.63
C GLY A 201 -3.33 37.22 27.99
N LEU A 202 -3.66 37.22 29.28
CA LEU A 202 -5.00 36.90 29.79
C LEU A 202 -6.08 37.96 29.43
N LEU A 203 -5.70 39.00 28.67
CA LEU A 203 -6.52 40.17 28.32
C LEU A 203 -6.13 40.76 26.95
N SER A 204 -6.67 40.23 25.84
CA SER A 204 -6.68 40.92 24.55
C SER A 204 -7.97 40.67 23.75
N ILE A 205 -9.07 41.26 24.23
CA ILE A 205 -10.28 41.39 23.42
C ILE A 205 -10.00 42.34 22.25
N GLY A 206 -10.08 41.81 21.02
CA GLY A 206 -10.32 42.61 19.82
C GLY A 206 -9.16 42.73 18.82
N ARG A 207 -9.00 41.72 17.96
CA ARG A 207 -9.19 41.83 16.48
C ARG A 207 -9.00 40.48 15.79
N ALA A 208 -9.83 40.22 14.77
CA ALA A 208 -9.69 39.16 13.76
C ALA A 208 -9.57 37.70 14.26
N THR A 209 -10.63 37.14 14.83
CA THR A 209 -10.85 35.68 14.83
C THR A 209 -11.13 35.18 13.40
N ARG A 210 -10.08 35.00 12.58
CA ARG A 210 -10.15 34.09 11.43
C ARG A 210 -10.10 32.67 11.97
N GLN A 211 -11.21 31.95 11.86
CA GLN A 211 -11.26 30.53 12.20
C GLN A 211 -10.20 29.79 11.37
N LEU A 212 -9.34 29.01 12.05
CA LEU A 212 -8.42 28.11 11.38
C LEU A 212 -9.27 27.04 10.66
N ASP A 213 -8.91 26.69 9.42
CA ASP A 213 -9.66 25.67 8.68
C ASP A 213 -9.66 24.34 9.47
N ALA A 214 -10.82 23.66 9.53
CA ALA A 214 -11.01 22.51 10.41
C ALA A 214 -9.96 21.39 10.23
N TYR A 215 -9.51 21.17 8.99
CA TYR A 215 -8.47 20.20 8.67
C TYR A 215 -7.13 20.52 9.37
N VAL A 216 -6.76 21.80 9.52
CA VAL A 216 -5.51 22.21 10.18
C VAL A 216 -5.54 21.89 11.68
N HIS A 217 -6.68 22.15 12.33
CA HIS A 217 -6.89 21.73 13.73
C HIS A 217 -6.81 20.21 13.89
N SER A 218 -7.36 19.46 12.93
CA SER A 218 -7.31 17.99 12.95
C SER A 218 -5.89 17.45 12.73
N ILE A 219 -5.14 18.00 11.76
CA ILE A 219 -3.74 17.60 11.55
C ILE A 219 -2.93 17.90 12.80
N LEU A 220 -3.00 19.11 13.38
CA LEU A 220 -2.27 19.45 14.61
C LEU A 220 -2.59 18.46 15.76
N LYS A 221 -3.86 18.10 15.94
CA LYS A 221 -4.30 17.11 16.93
C LYS A 221 -3.72 15.72 16.62
N ASN A 222 -3.73 15.29 15.36
CA ASN A 222 -3.23 13.98 14.94
C ASN A 222 -1.70 13.90 14.98
N THR A 223 -0.96 14.96 14.66
CA THR A 223 0.49 15.07 14.90
C THR A 223 0.80 14.91 16.39
N ASN A 224 0.07 15.60 17.27
CA ASN A 224 0.26 15.45 18.72
C ASN A 224 -0.06 14.02 19.22
N ARG A 225 -1.10 13.37 18.67
CA ARG A 225 -1.40 11.96 18.95
C ARG A 225 -0.27 11.03 18.47
N ALA A 226 0.19 11.21 17.25
CA ALA A 226 1.28 10.41 16.67
C ALA A 226 2.58 10.56 17.46
N ILE A 227 2.91 11.77 17.92
CA ILE A 227 4.05 11.99 18.82
C ILE A 227 3.85 11.22 20.12
N LEU A 228 2.71 11.39 20.80
CA LEU A 228 2.41 10.74 22.09
C LEU A 228 2.39 9.21 22.04
N TYR A 229 2.06 8.60 20.89
CA TYR A 229 2.08 7.15 20.73
C TYR A 229 3.47 6.58 20.40
N CYS A 230 4.42 7.43 19.97
CA CYS A 230 5.70 6.99 19.39
C CYS A 230 6.95 7.52 20.11
N PHE A 231 6.81 8.50 21.02
CA PHE A 231 7.89 9.15 21.78
C PHE A 231 7.48 9.44 23.23
#